data_AF-A0A415VHY4-F1
#
_entry.id   AF-A0A415VHY4-F1
#
_cell.length_a   1.000
_cell.length_b   1.000
_cell.length_c   1.000
_cell.angle_alpha   90.00
_cell.angle_beta   90.00
_cell.angle_gamma   90.00
#
_symmetry.space_group_name_H-M   'P 1'
#
loop_
_entity.id
_entity.type
_entity.pdbx_description
1 polymer ?
#
loop_
_entity_poly.entity_id
_entity_poly.type
_entity_poly.pdbx_seq_one_letter_code
_entity_poly.pdbx_strand_id
1 'polypeptide(L)' 'MIRLFRDLIFAWRYKRAVKEAILLSQGSGLKYYVLYMNGGFKVVPKQTIKTLVKRHRFKKGTKVEDIERRALFVTK' A
#
# COMPACT_ATOMS: atom_id res chain seq x y z
N MET A 1 10.24 26.33 -3.82
CA MET A 1 11.21 25.38 -4.37
C MET A 1 11.27 24.04 -3.62
N ILE A 2 11.50 24.00 -2.30
CA ILE A 2 11.62 22.73 -1.53
C ILE A 2 10.40 21.80 -1.67
N ARG A 3 9.18 22.34 -1.81
CA ARG A 3 7.96 21.53 -2.03
C ARG A 3 8.01 20.71 -3.32
N LEU A 4 8.42 21.33 -4.43
CA LEU A 4 8.52 20.68 -5.74
C LEU A 4 9.49 19.48 -5.72
N PHE A 5 10.61 19.59 -5.02
CA PHE A 5 11.56 18.47 -4.88
C PHE A 5 10.98 17.31 -4.06
N ARG A 6 10.25 17.62 -2.97
CA ARG A 6 9.56 16.59 -2.18
C ARG A 6 8.49 15.88 -2.99
N ASP A 7 7.72 16.64 -3.78
CA ASP A 7 6.65 16.11 -4.62
C ASP A 7 7.22 15.22 -5.74
N LEU A 8 8.34 15.60 -6.33
CA LEU A 8 9.03 14.80 -7.35
C LEU A 8 9.54 13.46 -6.78
N ILE A 9 10.18 13.50 -5.60
CA ILE A 9 10.67 12.29 -4.91
C ILE A 9 9.48 11.39 -4.52
N PHE A 10 8.38 11.98 -4.07
CA PHE A 10 7.16 11.25 -3.71
C PHE A 10 6.57 10.54 -4.94
N ALA A 11 6.43 11.25 -6.05
CA ALA A 11 5.91 10.68 -7.31
C ALA A 11 6.79 9.54 -7.83
N TRP A 12 8.12 9.69 -7.75
CA TRP A 12 9.06 8.64 -8.15
C TRP A 12 8.93 7.39 -7.28
N ARG A 13 8.89 7.54 -5.95
CA ARG A 13 8.70 6.44 -5.01
C ARG A 13 7.34 5.76 -5.18
N TYR A 14 6.28 6.55 -5.42
CA TYR A 14 4.95 6.03 -5.73
C TYR A 14 4.96 5.18 -7.00
N LYS A 15 5.52 5.69 -8.10
CA LYS A 15 5.61 4.96 -9.38
C LYS A 15 6.35 3.63 -9.21
N ARG A 16 7.43 3.62 -8.42
CA ARG A 16 8.18 2.39 -8.10
C ARG A 16 7.32 1.38 -7.34
N ALA A 17 6.61 1.81 -6.30
CA ALA A 17 5.73 0.95 -5.50
C ALA A 17 4.56 0.39 -6.33
N VAL A 18 3.97 1.19 -7.23
CA VAL A 18 2.92 0.74 -8.15
C VAL A 18 3.45 -0.33 -9.12
N LYS A 19 4.64 -0.12 -9.70
CA LYS A 19 5.25 -1.10 -10.60
C LYS A 19 5.53 -2.43 -9.89
N GLU A 20 6.01 -2.36 -8.66
CA GLU A 20 6.25 -3.54 -7.81
C GLU A 20 4.93 -4.26 -7.48
N ALA A 21 3.88 -3.53 -7.12
CA ALA A 21 2.56 -4.09 -6.87
C ALA A 21 2.02 -4.83 -8.11
N ILE A 22 2.14 -4.24 -9.30
CA ILE A 22 1.67 -4.87 -10.55
C ILE A 22 2.44 -6.15 -10.85
N LEU A 23 3.78 -6.14 -10.71
CA LEU A 23 4.61 -7.33 -10.92
C LEU A 23 4.23 -8.47 -9.98
N LEU A 24 4.05 -8.16 -8.68
CA LEU A 24 3.65 -9.15 -7.68
C LEU A 24 2.21 -9.66 -7.92
N SER A 25 1.31 -8.77 -8.36
CA SER A 25 -0.07 -9.12 -8.73
C SER A 25 -0.10 -10.07 -9.92
N GLN A 26 0.73 -9.83 -10.93
CA GLN A 26 0.85 -10.71 -12.11
C GLN A 26 1.41 -12.08 -11.74
N GLY A 27 2.41 -12.15 -10.86
CA GLY A 27 3.04 -13.42 -10.47
C GLY A 27 2.20 -14.29 -9.53
N SER A 28 1.37 -13.69 -8.68
CA SER A 28 0.58 -14.44 -7.67
C SER A 28 -0.92 -14.51 -7.96
N GLY A 29 -1.44 -13.68 -8.88
CA GLY A 29 -2.88 -13.55 -9.14
C GLY A 29 -3.66 -12.93 -7.97
N LEU A 30 -2.98 -12.37 -6.96
CA LEU A 30 -3.59 -11.77 -5.78
C LEU A 30 -3.70 -10.25 -5.92
N LYS A 31 -4.71 -9.66 -5.27
CA LYS A 31 -4.84 -8.21 -5.17
C LYS A 31 -3.82 -7.63 -4.19
N TYR A 32 -3.01 -6.70 -4.66
CA TYR A 32 -2.05 -5.91 -3.89
C TYR A 32 -2.55 -4.48 -3.68
N TYR A 33 -2.21 -3.95 -2.52
CA TYR A 33 -2.52 -2.62 -2.07
C TYR A 33 -1.23 -1.87 -1.83
N VAL A 34 -1.17 -0.63 -2.33
CA VAL A 34 -0.10 0.31 -1.99
C VAL A 34 -0.61 1.22 -0.89
N LEU A 35 -0.04 1.06 0.30
CA LEU A 35 -0.33 1.87 1.48
C LEU A 35 0.80 2.87 1.70
N TYR A 36 0.47 4.10 2.08
CA TYR A 36 1.46 5.04 2.57
C TYR A 36 1.44 5.06 4.09
N MET A 37 2.50 4.56 4.71
CA MET A 37 2.63 4.45 6.17
C MET A 37 4.04 4.84 6.61
N ASN A 38 4.15 5.59 7.71
CA ASN A 38 5.42 6.00 8.32
C ASN A 38 6.42 6.65 7.33
N GLY A 39 5.93 7.47 6.39
CA GLY A 39 6.79 8.16 5.42
C GLY A 39 7.27 7.30 4.24
N GLY A 40 6.74 6.08 4.08
CA GLY A 40 7.08 5.16 3.01
C GLY A 40 5.86 4.48 2.36
N PHE A 41 6.05 4.01 1.13
CA PHE A 41 5.06 3.19 0.44
C PHE A 41 5.31 1.72 0.77
N LYS A 42 4.24 1.01 1.11
CA LYS A 42 4.26 -0.42 1.44
C LYS A 42 3.29 -1.15 0.53
N VAL A 43 3.81 -2.14 -0.18
CA VAL A 43 3.04 -3.00 -1.08
C VAL A 43 2.66 -4.26 -0.30
N VAL A 44 1.36 -4.50 -0.11
CA VAL A 44 0.86 -5.63 0.67
C VAL A 44 -0.33 -6.31 0.00
N PRO A 45 -0.44 -7.64 0.00
CA PRO A 45 -1.60 -8.33 -0.54
C PRO A 45 -2.79 -8.28 0.43
N LYS A 46 -4.02 -8.41 -0.10
CA LYS A 46 -5.27 -8.41 0.70
C LYS A 46 -5.22 -9.41 1.85
N GLN A 47 -4.70 -10.60 1.58
CA GLN A 47 -4.64 -11.69 2.55
C GLN A 47 -3.74 -11.33 3.73
N THR A 48 -2.59 -10.71 3.48
CA THR A 48 -1.69 -10.25 4.54
C THR A 48 -2.35 -9.17 5.39
N ILE A 49 -3.10 -8.23 4.80
CA ILE A 49 -3.87 -7.24 5.57
C ILE A 49 -4.87 -7.95 6.50
N LYS A 50 -5.65 -8.91 5.98
CA LYS A 50 -6.60 -9.70 6.79
C LYS A 50 -5.89 -10.41 7.96
N THR A 51 -4.75 -11.05 7.71
CA THR A 51 -3.97 -11.75 8.73
C THR A 51 -3.42 -10.79 9.78
N LEU A 52 -2.94 -9.62 9.38
CA LEU A 52 -2.40 -8.60 10.29
C LEU A 52 -3.50 -7.97 11.16
N VAL A 53 -4.70 -7.75 10.60
CA VAL A 53 -5.88 -7.31 11.37
C VAL A 53 -6.28 -8.38 12.39
N LYS A 54 -6.34 -9.66 11.98
CA LYS A 54 -6.61 -10.78 12.91
C LYS A 54 -5.56 -10.90 14.02
N ARG A 55 -4.29 -10.63 13.72
CA ARG A 55 -3.18 -10.64 14.69
C ARG A 55 -3.13 -9.40 15.60
N HIS A 56 -4.14 -8.53 15.55
CA HIS A 56 -4.23 -7.32 16.39
C HIS A 56 -3.00 -6.40 16.29
N ARG A 57 -2.30 -6.43 15.15
CA ARG A 57 -1.14 -5.55 14.86
C ARG A 57 -1.55 -4.11 14.54
N PHE A 58 -2.84 -3.89 14.26
CA PHE A 58 -3.44 -2.58 14.02
C PHE A 58 -4.22 -2.11 15.25
N LYS A 59 -4.46 -0.79 15.34
CA LYS A 59 -5.23 -0.19 16.45
C LYS A 59 -6.61 -0.86 16.56
N LYS A 60 -7.03 -1.16 17.79
CA LYS A 60 -8.31 -1.80 18.11
C LYS A 60 -9.45 -1.07 17.37
N GLY A 61 -10.24 -1.81 16.59
CA GLY A 61 -11.33 -1.27 15.77
C GLY A 61 -11.00 -1.01 14.29
N THR A 62 -9.75 -1.22 13.84
CA THR A 62 -9.38 -1.05 12.42
C THR A 62 -9.96 -2.18 11.58
N LYS A 63 -10.88 -1.87 10.66
CA LYS A 63 -11.39 -2.85 9.69
C LYS A 63 -10.50 -2.90 8.45
N VAL A 64 -10.56 -4.02 7.74
CA VAL A 64 -9.87 -4.17 6.44
C VAL A 64 -10.37 -3.12 5.45
N GLU A 65 -11.67 -2.80 5.48
CA GLU A 65 -12.30 -1.77 4.65
C GLU A 65 -11.70 -0.38 4.87
N ASP A 66 -11.38 -0.02 6.12
CA ASP A 66 -10.74 1.26 6.44
C ASP A 66 -9.31 1.35 5.87
N ILE A 67 -8.63 0.21 5.78
CA ILE A 67 -7.30 0.10 5.17
C ILE A 67 -7.40 0.18 3.65
N GLU A 68 -8.42 -0.45 3.06
CA GLU A 68 -8.70 -0.36 1.61
C GLU A 68 -9.03 1.08 1.21
N ARG A 69 -9.83 1.81 1.98
CA ARG A 69 -10.15 3.23 1.73
C ARG A 69 -8.93 4.15 1.80
N ARG A 70 -7.90 3.76 2.56
CA ARG A 70 -6.64 4.51 2.69
C ARG A 70 -5.57 4.06 1.70
N ALA A 71 -5.81 2.98 0.94
CA ALA A 71 -4.88 2.54 -0.08
C ALA A 71 -4.82 3.57 -1.20
N LEU A 72 -3.59 3.94 -1.58
CA LEU A 72 -3.36 4.87 -2.69
C LEU A 72 -3.55 4.18 -4.05
N PHE A 73 -3.35 2.86 -4.07
CA PHE A 73 -3.50 2.07 -5.28
C PHE A 73 -3.90 0.64 -4.92
N VAL A 74 -4.75 0.05 -5.77
CA VAL A 74 -5.18 -1.34 -5.68
C VAL A 74 -4.98 -1.98 -7.05
N THR A 75 -4.25 -3.10 -7.10
CA THR A 75 -4.12 -3.88 -8.33
C THR A 75 -5.40 -4.68 -8.61
N LYS A 76 -5.66 -4.94 -9.89
CA LYS A 76 -6.82 -5.71 -10.34
C LYS A 76 -6.70 -7.19 -9.98
#